data_AF-A0AAU0NKC0-F1
#
_entry.id   AF-A0AAU0NKC0-F1
#
_cell.length_a   1.000
_cell.length_b   1.000
_cell.length_c   1.000
_cell.angle_alpha   90.00
_cell.angle_beta   90.00
_cell.angle_gamma   90.00
#
_symmetry.space_group_name_H-M   'P 1'
#
loop_
_entity.id
_entity.type
_entity.pdbx_description
1 polymer ?
#
loop_
_entity_poly.entity_id
_entity_poly.type
_entity_poly.pdbx_seq_one_letter_code
_entity_poly.pdbx_strand_id
1 'polypeptide(L)'
;MEKSLYSRNFEVNYYEVEDNIWRTISHLTDYQHDIQVIVDVSVPDMIILDARVELLRYPIKECILIKDKMKELIGVNVISEFRFRCDELFSSEMGCGNVRMLLGISVPGIIFNYFPHQIKIGNMTENQWWDFCKEKLPKACIAHTIMSNNA
;
A
#
# COMPACT_ATOMS: atom_id res chain seq x y z
N MET A 1 31.46 14.03 -13.00
CA MET A 1 31.33 12.77 -12.25
C MET A 1 30.43 13.03 -11.06
N GLU A 2 29.36 12.27 -10.94
CA GLU A 2 28.50 12.31 -9.75
C GLU A 2 29.17 11.50 -8.64
N LYS A 3 29.21 12.05 -7.41
CA LYS A 3 29.69 11.33 -6.22
C LYS A 3 28.47 10.74 -5.52
N SER A 4 28.34 9.41 -5.53
CA SER A 4 27.29 8.73 -4.75
C SER A 4 27.55 8.93 -3.25
N LEU A 5 26.51 9.34 -2.52
CA LEU A 5 26.57 9.59 -1.08
C LEU A 5 25.83 8.52 -0.27
N TYR A 6 24.65 8.09 -0.76
CA TYR A 6 23.79 7.12 -0.09
C TYR A 6 22.95 6.35 -1.12
N SER A 7 22.48 5.17 -0.74
CA SER A 7 21.47 4.41 -1.47
C SER A 7 20.37 3.94 -0.53
N ARG A 8 19.13 3.92 -1.02
CA ARG A 8 17.96 3.34 -0.36
C ARG A 8 17.24 2.48 -1.39
N ASN A 9 17.06 1.21 -1.08
CA ASN A 9 16.37 0.28 -1.95
C ASN A 9 14.96 0.04 -1.42
N PHE A 10 14.00 0.08 -2.33
CA PHE A 10 12.60 -0.22 -2.07
C PHE A 10 12.18 -1.38 -2.96
N GLU A 11 11.59 -2.39 -2.38
CA GLU A 11 11.00 -3.52 -3.09
C GLU A 11 9.54 -3.64 -2.68
N VAL A 12 8.66 -3.96 -3.62
CA VAL A 12 7.26 -4.26 -3.36
C VAL A 12 6.85 -5.47 -4.17
N ASN A 13 6.30 -6.46 -3.49
CA ASN A 13 5.78 -7.68 -4.09
C ASN A 13 4.29 -7.86 -3.74
N TYR A 14 3.57 -8.53 -4.64
CA TYR A 14 2.14 -8.83 -4.49
C TYR A 14 1.92 -10.32 -4.71
N TYR A 15 1.14 -10.94 -3.83
CA TYR A 15 0.87 -12.37 -3.84
C TYR A 15 -0.61 -12.61 -3.59
N GLU A 16 -1.19 -13.60 -4.26
CA GLU A 16 -2.42 -14.25 -3.79
C GLU A 16 -2.00 -15.30 -2.77
N VAL A 17 -2.50 -15.20 -1.54
CA VAL A 17 -2.12 -16.14 -0.45
C VAL A 17 -3.17 -17.21 -0.24
N GLU A 18 -4.44 -16.84 -0.40
CA GLU A 18 -5.62 -17.70 -0.37
C GLU A 18 -6.67 -17.08 -1.30
N ASP A 19 -7.72 -17.84 -1.62
CA ASP A 19 -8.84 -17.31 -2.40
C ASP A 19 -9.34 -16.00 -1.79
N ASN A 20 -9.39 -14.95 -2.61
CA ASN A 20 -9.87 -13.62 -2.21
C ASN A 20 -9.02 -12.90 -1.15
N ILE A 21 -7.78 -13.33 -0.90
CA ILE A 21 -6.83 -12.63 -0.02
C ILE A 21 -5.53 -12.38 -0.76
N TRP A 22 -5.22 -11.10 -0.92
CA TRP A 22 -3.98 -10.65 -1.53
C TRP A 22 -3.06 -10.05 -0.48
N ARG A 23 -1.79 -10.42 -0.52
CA ARG A 23 -0.71 -9.92 0.33
C ARG A 23 0.17 -8.96 -0.45
N THR A 24 0.46 -7.81 0.16
CA THR A 24 1.58 -6.97 -0.26
C THR A 24 2.72 -7.07 0.76
N ILE A 25 3.95 -7.19 0.25
CA ILE A 25 5.17 -7.12 1.05
C ILE A 25 6.01 -5.99 0.51
N SER A 26 6.29 -4.97 1.33
CA SER A 26 7.20 -3.89 0.98
C SER A 26 8.39 -3.83 1.90
N HIS A 27 9.57 -3.58 1.33
CA HIS A 27 10.85 -3.67 2.03
C HIS A 27 11.69 -2.43 1.75
N LEU A 28 12.16 -1.77 2.81
CA LEU A 28 13.19 -0.75 2.76
C LEU A 28 14.50 -1.33 3.27
N THR A 29 15.57 -1.23 2.47
CA THR A 29 16.94 -1.49 2.90
C THR A 29 17.83 -0.27 2.64
N ASP A 30 18.37 0.31 3.71
CA ASP A 30 19.38 1.37 3.67
C ASP A 30 20.38 1.25 4.84
N TYR A 31 21.34 2.18 4.96
CA TYR A 31 22.37 2.13 6.02
C TYR A 31 21.80 2.06 7.46
N GLN A 32 20.66 2.70 7.72
CA GLN A 32 20.03 2.80 9.04
C GLN A 32 18.82 1.86 9.22
N HIS A 33 18.24 1.39 8.11
CA HIS A 33 16.95 0.71 8.11
C HIS A 33 17.02 -0.61 7.34
N ASP A 34 16.34 -1.59 7.91
CA ASP A 34 15.94 -2.83 7.27
C ASP A 34 14.54 -3.12 7.80
N ILE A 35 13.54 -2.66 7.06
CA ILE A 35 12.13 -2.60 7.47
C ILE A 35 11.29 -3.31 6.44
N GLN A 36 10.54 -4.32 6.88
CA GLN A 36 9.56 -5.01 6.05
C GLN A 36 8.16 -4.72 6.57
N VAL A 37 7.25 -4.33 5.69
CA VAL A 37 5.83 -4.16 5.95
C VAL A 37 5.08 -5.23 5.18
N ILE A 38 4.17 -5.93 5.85
CA ILE A 38 3.34 -6.96 5.25
C ILE A 38 1.88 -6.63 5.55
N VAL A 39 1.04 -6.62 4.51
CA VAL A 39 -0.38 -6.30 4.63
C VAL A 39 -1.18 -7.30 3.81
N ASP A 40 -2.18 -7.91 4.45
CA ASP A 40 -3.14 -8.80 3.82
C ASP A 40 -4.45 -8.05 3.62
N VAL A 41 -5.04 -8.18 2.43
CA VAL A 41 -6.21 -7.43 2.00
C VAL A 41 -7.21 -8.38 1.37
N SER A 42 -8.48 -8.29 1.80
CA SER A 42 -9.57 -8.98 1.12
C SER A 42 -9.82 -8.34 -0.24
N VAL A 43 -10.00 -9.18 -1.25
CA VAL A 43 -10.41 -8.76 -2.59
C VAL A 43 -11.70 -9.49 -2.97
N PRO A 44 -12.65 -8.85 -3.67
CA PRO A 44 -12.60 -7.50 -4.22
C PRO A 44 -12.94 -6.37 -3.22
N ASP A 45 -13.28 -6.68 -1.96
CA ASP A 45 -13.80 -5.70 -1.00
C ASP A 45 -12.79 -4.62 -0.56
N MET A 46 -11.50 -4.89 -0.76
CA MET A 46 -10.38 -4.00 -0.45
C MET A 46 -10.29 -3.64 1.04
N ILE A 47 -10.55 -4.59 1.93
CA ILE A 47 -10.44 -4.40 3.39
C ILE A 47 -9.13 -5.00 3.89
N ILE A 48 -8.36 -4.24 4.66
CA ILE A 48 -7.16 -4.76 5.31
C ILE A 48 -7.57 -5.79 6.38
N LEU A 49 -7.07 -7.02 6.24
CA LEU A 49 -7.33 -8.14 7.15
C LEU A 49 -6.23 -8.29 8.20
N ASP A 50 -4.98 -8.08 7.80
CA ASP A 50 -3.82 -8.08 8.69
C ASP A 50 -2.81 -7.04 8.23
N ALA A 51 -2.08 -6.46 9.19
CA ALA A 51 -1.02 -5.51 8.92
C ALA A 51 0.07 -5.64 9.99
N ARG A 52 1.30 -5.88 9.55
CA ARG A 52 2.45 -6.06 10.42
C ARG A 52 3.71 -5.45 9.86
N VAL A 53 4.67 -5.20 10.75
CA VAL A 53 5.98 -4.63 10.42
C VAL A 53 7.07 -5.40 11.14
N GLU A 54 8.11 -5.76 10.39
CA GLU A 54 9.34 -6.36 10.89
C GLU A 54 10.46 -5.34 10.77
N LEU A 55 11.19 -5.14 11.88
CA LEU A 55 12.29 -4.21 11.97
C LEU A 55 13.56 -5.02 12.22
N LEU A 56 14.30 -5.32 11.16
CA LEU A 56 15.54 -6.10 11.21
C LEU A 56 16.76 -5.21 11.56
N ARG A 57 16.73 -3.94 11.11
CA ARG A 57 17.69 -2.89 11.46
C ARG A 57 16.94 -1.57 11.62
N TYR A 58 17.21 -0.86 12.71
CA TYR A 58 16.56 0.41 13.04
C TYR A 58 17.46 1.23 13.99
N PRO A 59 17.36 2.57 13.97
CA PRO A 59 18.36 3.44 14.59
C PRO A 59 18.29 3.51 16.12
N ILE A 60 17.10 3.36 16.73
CA ILE A 60 16.88 3.46 18.19
C ILE A 60 15.85 2.45 18.70
N LYS A 61 15.95 2.03 19.96
CA LYS A 61 15.14 0.94 20.52
C LYS A 61 13.65 1.22 20.49
N GLU A 62 13.26 2.48 20.62
CA GLU A 62 11.89 2.97 20.66
C GLU A 62 11.16 2.79 19.32
N CYS A 63 11.89 2.61 18.21
CA CYS A 63 11.29 2.34 16.90
C CYS A 63 10.37 1.11 16.89
N ILE A 64 10.57 0.15 17.81
CA ILE A 64 9.73 -1.06 17.89
C ILE A 64 8.26 -0.78 18.20
N LEU A 65 7.95 0.38 18.80
CA LEU A 65 6.59 0.76 19.20
C LEU A 65 5.66 0.93 17.99
N ILE A 66 6.21 1.11 16.79
CA ILE A 66 5.42 1.20 15.56
C ILE A 66 4.66 -0.09 15.23
N LYS A 67 5.09 -1.24 15.78
CA LYS A 67 4.43 -2.54 15.58
C LYS A 67 2.98 -2.54 16.04
N ASP A 68 2.69 -1.88 17.16
CA ASP A 68 1.33 -1.86 17.71
C ASP A 68 0.39 -0.99 16.86
N LYS A 69 0.91 0.10 16.28
CA LYS A 69 0.14 0.98 15.38
C LYS A 69 -0.30 0.31 14.09
N MET A 70 0.45 -0.68 13.60
CA MET A 70 0.09 -1.40 12.38
C MET A 70 -1.30 -2.06 12.48
N LYS A 71 -1.67 -2.55 13.67
CA LYS A 71 -2.97 -3.21 13.91
C LYS A 71 -4.15 -2.26 13.74
N GLU A 72 -3.94 -0.95 13.87
CA GLU A 72 -4.97 0.07 13.69
C GLU A 72 -5.40 0.23 12.22
N LEU A 73 -4.68 -0.40 11.28
CA LEU A 73 -5.06 -0.48 9.86
C LEU A 73 -6.06 -1.61 9.57
N ILE A 74 -6.23 -2.58 10.47
CA ILE A 74 -7.17 -3.69 10.25
C ILE A 74 -8.60 -3.14 10.14
N GLY A 75 -9.33 -3.57 9.12
CA GLY A 75 -10.67 -3.11 8.79
C GLY A 75 -10.72 -1.85 7.92
N VAL A 76 -9.59 -1.17 7.69
CA VAL A 76 -9.54 0.03 6.83
C VAL A 76 -9.74 -0.36 5.37
N ASN A 77 -10.60 0.37 4.67
CA ASN A 77 -10.77 0.19 3.23
C ASN A 77 -9.67 0.88 2.43
N VAL A 78 -8.99 0.13 1.54
CA VAL A 78 -7.86 0.61 0.73
C VAL A 78 -8.28 1.72 -0.25
N ILE A 79 -9.51 1.68 -0.76
CA ILE A 79 -10.01 2.66 -1.73
C ILE A 79 -10.44 3.96 -1.05
N SER A 80 -11.28 3.87 -0.01
CA SER A 80 -11.97 5.04 0.54
C SER A 80 -11.27 5.69 1.74
N GLU A 81 -10.50 4.94 2.52
CA GLU A 81 -10.06 5.39 3.85
C GLU A 81 -8.55 5.37 4.04
N PHE A 82 -7.86 4.43 3.38
CA PHE A 82 -6.46 4.11 3.67
C PHE A 82 -5.53 5.31 3.63
N ARG A 83 -5.64 6.18 2.62
CA ARG A 83 -4.76 7.35 2.52
C ARG A 83 -4.86 8.24 3.76
N PHE A 84 -6.08 8.54 4.20
CA PHE A 84 -6.32 9.38 5.37
C PHE A 84 -5.81 8.69 6.65
N ARG A 85 -6.19 7.42 6.85
CA ARG A 85 -5.79 6.66 8.05
C ARG A 85 -4.29 6.42 8.13
N CYS A 86 -3.63 6.15 7.00
CA CYS A 86 -2.18 5.99 6.94
C CYS A 86 -1.46 7.32 7.29
N ASP A 87 -1.91 8.44 6.73
CA ASP A 87 -1.34 9.74 7.06
C ASP A 87 -1.56 10.10 8.54
N GLU A 88 -2.77 9.89 9.06
CA GLU A 88 -3.14 10.14 10.46
C GLU A 88 -2.27 9.32 11.45
N LEU A 89 -2.13 8.02 11.21
CA LEU A 89 -1.41 7.13 12.11
C LEU A 89 0.10 7.35 12.07
N PHE A 90 0.67 7.48 10.86
CA PHE A 90 2.12 7.37 10.65
C PHE A 90 2.81 8.71 10.37
N SER A 91 2.07 9.82 10.20
CA SER A 91 2.61 11.20 10.20
C SER A 91 2.42 11.91 11.55
N SER A 92 2.07 11.19 12.60
CA SER A 92 1.91 11.70 13.97
C SER A 92 3.22 11.70 14.76
N GLU A 93 3.21 12.27 15.97
CA GLU A 93 4.37 12.26 16.90
C GLU A 93 4.87 10.84 17.22
N MET A 94 3.95 9.86 17.24
CA MET A 94 4.25 8.45 17.46
C MET A 94 4.29 7.64 16.16
N GLY A 95 4.34 8.32 15.00
CA GLY A 95 4.36 7.72 13.67
C GLY A 95 5.76 7.35 13.18
N CYS A 96 5.84 6.76 11.98
CA CYS A 96 7.10 6.46 11.33
C CYS A 96 7.01 6.75 9.83
N GLY A 97 7.76 7.75 9.36
CA GLY A 97 7.78 8.14 7.95
C GLY A 97 8.23 7.02 6.99
N ASN A 98 9.14 6.14 7.42
CA ASN A 98 9.58 5.01 6.60
C ASN A 98 8.46 3.96 6.44
N VAL A 99 7.76 3.63 7.53
CA VAL A 99 6.61 2.72 7.48
C VAL A 99 5.46 3.33 6.67
N ARG A 100 5.16 4.62 6.88
CA ARG A 100 4.19 5.37 6.06
C ARG A 100 4.50 5.27 4.57
N MET A 101 5.77 5.48 4.19
CA MET A 101 6.21 5.42 2.80
C MET A 101 6.08 4.00 2.25
N LEU A 102 6.52 2.98 2.98
CA LEU A 102 6.38 1.56 2.59
C LEU A 102 4.92 1.17 2.38
N LEU A 103 4.03 1.59 3.28
CA LEU A 103 2.58 1.44 3.15
C LEU A 103 2.04 2.18 1.92
N GLY A 104 2.48 3.42 1.70
CA GLY A 104 2.02 4.27 0.61
C GLY A 104 2.40 3.76 -0.79
N ILE A 105 3.56 3.12 -0.94
CA ILE A 105 3.97 2.52 -2.22
C ILE A 105 3.35 1.14 -2.47
N SER A 106 2.88 0.45 -1.42
CA SER A 106 2.50 -0.96 -1.51
C SER A 106 1.01 -1.20 -1.47
N VAL A 107 0.29 -0.64 -0.49
CA VAL A 107 -1.11 -0.96 -0.25
C VAL A 107 -2.03 -0.44 -1.38
N PRO A 108 -1.93 0.82 -1.85
CA PRO A 108 -2.73 1.28 -2.98
C PRO A 108 -2.46 0.49 -4.27
N GLY A 109 -1.25 -0.08 -4.39
CA GLY A 109 -0.86 -0.91 -5.52
C GLY A 109 -1.70 -2.17 -5.65
N ILE A 110 -2.36 -2.66 -4.59
CA ILE A 110 -3.28 -3.80 -4.69
C ILE A 110 -4.41 -3.51 -5.68
N ILE A 111 -4.98 -2.30 -5.66
CA ILE A 111 -6.03 -1.90 -6.60
C ILE A 111 -5.51 -2.00 -8.04
N PHE A 112 -4.30 -1.49 -8.28
CA PHE A 112 -3.68 -1.43 -9.61
C PHE A 112 -3.03 -2.75 -10.06
N ASN A 113 -3.06 -3.80 -9.25
CA ASN A 113 -2.61 -5.14 -9.64
C ASN A 113 -3.78 -6.13 -9.68
N TYR A 114 -4.73 -6.05 -8.74
CA TYR A 114 -5.88 -6.95 -8.67
C TYR A 114 -6.80 -6.80 -9.88
N PHE A 115 -7.28 -5.59 -10.20
CA PHE A 115 -8.21 -5.41 -11.31
C PHE A 115 -7.57 -5.71 -12.68
N PRO A 116 -6.33 -5.28 -12.97
CA PRO A 116 -5.62 -5.74 -14.17
C PRO A 116 -5.40 -7.26 -14.21
N HIS A 117 -5.21 -7.90 -13.06
CA HIS A 117 -5.16 -9.36 -12.99
C HIS A 117 -6.51 -10.00 -13.35
N GLN A 118 -7.64 -9.46 -12.85
CA GLN A 118 -8.98 -9.94 -13.23
C GLN A 118 -9.23 -9.83 -14.75
N ILE A 119 -8.68 -8.80 -15.40
CA ILE A 119 -8.69 -8.69 -16.87
C ILE A 119 -7.86 -9.82 -17.51
N LYS A 120 -6.63 -10.00 -17.02
CA LYS A 120 -5.70 -11.03 -17.54
C LYS A 120 -6.30 -12.43 -17.48
N ILE A 121 -7.08 -12.75 -16.45
CA ILE A 121 -7.70 -14.08 -16.28
C ILE A 121 -9.12 -14.19 -16.86
N GLY A 122 -9.64 -13.12 -17.49
CA GLY A 122 -10.92 -13.13 -18.19
C GLY A 122 -12.17 -12.92 -17.33
N ASN A 123 -12.01 -12.55 -16.04
CA ASN A 123 -13.12 -12.25 -15.14
C ASN A 123 -13.65 -10.81 -15.28
N MET A 124 -12.88 -9.94 -15.91
CA MET A 124 -13.22 -8.53 -16.11
C MET A 124 -12.78 -8.07 -17.51
N THR A 125 -13.50 -7.11 -18.09
CA THR A 125 -13.10 -6.42 -19.33
C THR A 125 -12.41 -5.10 -19.01
N GLU A 126 -11.61 -4.57 -19.95
CA GLU A 126 -11.01 -3.25 -19.79
C GLU A 126 -12.04 -2.13 -19.57
N ASN A 127 -13.20 -2.21 -20.24
CA ASN A 127 -14.29 -1.24 -20.05
C ASN A 127 -14.83 -1.28 -18.62
N GLN A 128 -15.08 -2.47 -18.06
CA GLN A 128 -15.52 -2.61 -16.67
C GLN A 128 -14.50 -2.03 -15.68
N TRP A 129 -13.20 -2.22 -15.94
CA TRP A 129 -12.15 -1.60 -15.13
C TRP A 129 -12.19 -0.07 -15.21
N TRP A 130 -12.30 0.50 -16.40
CA TRP A 130 -12.35 1.94 -16.56
C TRP A 130 -13.61 2.57 -15.99
N ASP A 131 -14.75 1.89 -16.06
CA ASP A 131 -15.99 2.34 -15.42
C ASP A 131 -15.87 2.29 -13.89
N PHE A 132 -15.24 1.25 -13.34
CA PHE A 132 -14.87 1.21 -11.92
C PHE A 132 -13.96 2.37 -11.52
N CYS A 133 -12.93 2.70 -12.31
CA CYS A 133 -12.04 3.82 -12.04
C CYS A 133 -12.76 5.16 -11.99
N LYS A 134 -13.70 5.40 -12.91
CA LYS A 134 -14.52 6.63 -12.93
C LYS A 134 -15.40 6.72 -11.67
N GLU A 135 -16.04 5.62 -11.30
CA GLU A 135 -17.00 5.63 -10.21
C GLU A 135 -16.32 5.65 -8.83
N LYS A 136 -15.30 4.82 -8.63
CA LYS A 136 -14.70 4.55 -7.31
C LYS A 136 -13.36 5.23 -7.08
N LEU A 137 -12.65 5.64 -8.13
CA LEU A 137 -11.33 6.26 -8.03
C LEU A 137 -11.24 7.66 -8.67
N PRO A 138 -12.29 8.52 -8.61
CA PRO A 138 -12.34 9.76 -9.39
C PRO A 138 -11.24 10.79 -9.03
N LYS A 139 -10.56 10.61 -7.89
CA LYS A 139 -9.48 11.50 -7.42
C LYS A 139 -8.16 10.76 -7.18
N ALA A 140 -8.03 9.52 -7.66
CA ALA A 140 -6.85 8.70 -7.42
C ALA A 140 -5.65 9.14 -8.27
N CYS A 141 -5.89 9.63 -9.50
CA CYS A 141 -4.84 10.18 -10.36
C CYS A 141 -5.41 11.21 -11.35
N ILE A 142 -4.52 11.94 -12.03
CA ILE A 142 -4.90 12.96 -13.03
C ILE A 142 -5.81 12.40 -14.12
N ALA A 143 -5.55 11.18 -14.60
CA ALA A 143 -6.37 10.55 -15.63
C ALA A 143 -7.79 10.26 -15.12
N HIS A 144 -7.92 9.68 -13.93
CA HIS A 144 -9.24 9.36 -13.38
C HIS A 144 -10.07 10.63 -13.11
N THR A 145 -9.44 11.72 -12.66
CA THR A 145 -10.12 13.02 -12.49
C THR A 145 -10.66 13.54 -13.82
N ILE A 146 -9.86 13.50 -14.89
CA ILE A 146 -10.29 13.93 -16.23
C ILE A 146 -11.42 13.04 -16.75
N MET A 147 -11.28 11.73 -16.60
CA MET A 147 -12.31 10.76 -17.05
C MET A 147 -13.63 10.95 -16.31
N SER A 148 -13.60 11.25 -15.02
CA SER A 148 -14.80 11.41 -14.20
C SER A 148 -15.51 12.75 -14.44
N ASN A 149 -14.77 13.80 -14.78
CA ASN A 149 -15.34 15.11 -15.10
C ASN A 149 -15.93 15.18 -16.52
N ASN A 150 -15.51 14.28 -17.41
CA ASN A 150 -15.99 14.17 -18.79
C ASN A 150 -17.02 13.04 -18.98
N ALA A 151 -17.44 12.38 -17.89
CA ALA A 151 -18.41 11.30 -17.87
C ALA A 151 -19.86 11.81 -17.78
#